data_AF-A0A401ZHZ1-F1
#
_entry.id   AF-A0A401ZHZ1-F1
#
_cell.length_a   1.000
_cell.length_b   1.000
_cell.length_c   1.000
_cell.angle_alpha   90.00
_cell.angle_beta   90.00
_cell.angle_gamma   90.00
#
_symmetry.space_group_name_H-M   'P 1'
#
loop_
_entity.id
_entity.type
_entity.pdbx_description
1 polymer ?
#
loop_
_entity_poly.entity_id
_entity_poly.type
_entity_poly.pdbx_seq_one_letter_code
_entity_poly.pdbx_strand_id
1 'polypeptide(L)'
;MSIAKYLPPLFAAQIPSEELQGAENIAGMPIPPMLEEGMSLEQLEELAERRSDDLCDIGSTSSEEVERMQMATMCSQEYAQLYANYISQAAQPTRKPAEAAIPEATPAGELDAEELLLQTLSERQKLAEVGKLVGMARYALEGQDKALLQDTQRRIERLARLLPDKYRGSEIVKAAISPTERGAKLAELYLSRAYKLLDEEYAEIPGIENAIRELKE
;
A
#
# COMPACT_ATOMS: atom_id res chain seq x y z
N MET A 1 -13.52 6.78 -4.81
CA MET A 1 -12.56 5.98 -5.62
C MET A 1 -13.13 5.89 -7.03
N SER A 2 -12.30 5.94 -8.09
CA SER A 2 -12.79 5.76 -9.47
C SER A 2 -12.71 4.30 -9.87
N ILE A 3 -13.84 3.74 -10.31
CA ILE A 3 -13.96 2.33 -10.73
C ILE A 3 -13.24 2.04 -12.06
N ALA A 4 -12.91 3.10 -12.82
CA ALA A 4 -12.22 3.03 -14.11
C ALA A 4 -10.85 2.34 -14.04
N LYS A 5 -10.19 2.33 -12.87
CA LYS A 5 -8.88 1.68 -12.67
C LYS A 5 -8.96 0.15 -12.68
N TYR A 6 -10.16 -0.42 -12.50
CA TYR A 6 -10.40 -1.86 -12.39
C TYR A 6 -11.20 -2.40 -13.57
N LEU A 7 -11.60 -1.53 -14.51
CA LEU A 7 -12.27 -1.95 -15.73
C LEU A 7 -11.23 -2.30 -16.82
N PRO A 8 -11.39 -3.45 -17.50
CA PRO A 8 -10.63 -3.71 -18.71
C PRO A 8 -10.83 -2.58 -19.73
N PRO A 9 -9.77 -2.15 -20.46
CA PRO A 9 -9.83 -1.00 -21.37
C PRO A 9 -10.96 -1.08 -22.43
N LEU A 10 -11.33 -2.29 -22.84
CA LEU A 10 -12.40 -2.56 -23.80
C LEU A 10 -13.79 -2.10 -23.30
N PHE A 11 -14.04 -2.19 -22.00
CA PHE A 11 -15.33 -1.84 -21.40
C PHE A 11 -15.37 -0.36 -20.97
N ALA A 12 -14.22 0.22 -20.59
CA ALA A 12 -14.11 1.62 -20.19
C ALA A 12 -14.53 2.60 -21.30
N ALA A 13 -14.41 2.21 -22.57
CA ALA A 13 -14.84 3.03 -23.71
C ALA A 13 -16.36 3.08 -23.92
N GLN A 14 -17.13 2.20 -23.27
CA GLN A 14 -18.59 2.08 -23.45
C GLN A 14 -19.40 2.70 -22.30
N ILE A 15 -18.72 3.12 -21.21
CA ILE A 15 -19.37 3.68 -20.02
C ILE A 15 -19.17 5.20 -19.99
N PRO A 16 -20.24 6.01 -19.85
CA PRO A 16 -20.14 7.46 -19.70
C PRO A 16 -19.17 7.87 -18.58
N SER A 17 -18.40 8.93 -18.83
CA SER A 17 -17.36 9.37 -17.89
C SER A 17 -17.92 9.85 -16.54
N GLU A 18 -19.19 10.27 -16.50
CA GLU A 18 -19.89 10.65 -15.27
C GLU A 18 -20.20 9.45 -14.36
N GLU A 19 -20.52 8.28 -14.93
CA GLU A 19 -20.81 7.05 -14.18
C GLU A 19 -19.55 6.42 -13.57
N LEU A 20 -18.37 6.74 -14.10
CA LEU A 20 -17.07 6.27 -13.60
C LEU A 20 -16.53 7.08 -12.40
N GLN A 21 -17.15 8.21 -12.08
CA GLN A 21 -16.69 9.18 -11.07
C GLN A 21 -17.44 9.10 -9.73
N GLY A 22 -18.66 8.54 -9.70
CA GLY A 22 -19.49 8.42 -8.50
C GLY A 22 -19.76 6.96 -8.11
N ALA A 23 -19.72 6.65 -6.81
CA ALA A 23 -20.14 5.34 -6.28
C ALA A 23 -21.66 5.24 -6.06
N GLU A 24 -22.43 6.28 -6.44
CA GLU A 24 -23.88 6.35 -6.18
C GLU A 24 -24.70 5.50 -7.17
N ASN A 25 -24.14 5.16 -8.34
CA ASN A 25 -24.77 4.31 -9.35
C ASN A 25 -23.80 3.22 -9.83
N ILE A 26 -23.40 2.30 -8.94
CA ILE A 26 -22.59 1.14 -9.34
C ILE A 26 -23.49 0.16 -10.09
N ALA A 27 -23.47 0.22 -11.42
CA ALA A 27 -24.08 -0.81 -12.25
C ALA A 27 -23.24 -2.10 -12.16
N GLY A 28 -23.68 -3.05 -11.33
CA GLY A 28 -23.11 -4.40 -11.28
C GLY A 28 -23.41 -5.13 -12.59
N MET A 29 -22.45 -5.17 -13.51
CA MET A 29 -22.57 -5.92 -14.74
C MET A 29 -21.64 -7.14 -14.69
N PRO A 30 -22.15 -8.38 -14.81
CA PRO A 30 -21.29 -9.54 -14.95
C PRO A 30 -20.48 -9.42 -16.26
N ILE A 31 -19.15 -9.41 -16.14
CA ILE A 31 -18.20 -9.50 -17.26
C ILE A 31 -18.31 -10.93 -17.83
N PRO A 32 -18.33 -11.12 -19.16
CA PRO A 32 -19.40 -11.79 -19.88
C PRO A 32 -19.65 -13.23 -19.43
N PRO A 33 -20.90 -13.69 -19.60
CA PRO A 33 -21.47 -14.80 -18.87
C PRO A 33 -21.23 -16.09 -19.62
N MET A 34 -20.16 -16.81 -19.31
CA MET A 34 -20.21 -18.26 -19.45
C MET A 34 -20.71 -18.83 -18.13
N LEU A 35 -21.98 -19.21 -18.13
CA LEU A 35 -22.51 -20.07 -17.08
C LEU A 35 -21.81 -21.42 -17.26
N GLU A 36 -20.88 -21.72 -16.36
CA GLU A 36 -20.19 -23.01 -16.36
C GLU A 36 -21.13 -24.06 -15.74
N GLU A 37 -21.51 -25.05 -16.54
CA GLU A 37 -22.30 -26.19 -16.08
C GLU A 37 -21.37 -27.29 -15.55
N GLY A 38 -21.86 -28.09 -14.58
CA GLY A 38 -21.28 -29.38 -14.26
C GLY A 38 -20.24 -29.40 -13.13
N MET A 39 -20.05 -28.32 -12.38
CA MET A 39 -19.31 -28.36 -11.11
C MET A 39 -20.23 -28.78 -9.96
N SER A 40 -19.74 -29.67 -9.09
CA SER A 40 -20.38 -29.89 -7.78
C SER A 40 -20.15 -28.68 -6.86
N LEU A 41 -20.96 -28.55 -5.82
CA LEU A 41 -20.76 -27.51 -4.80
C LEU A 41 -19.35 -27.59 -4.19
N GLU A 42 -18.88 -28.80 -3.88
CA GLU A 42 -17.54 -29.04 -3.32
C GLU A 42 -16.44 -28.51 -4.25
N GLN A 43 -16.58 -28.69 -5.56
CA GLN A 43 -15.63 -28.17 -6.54
C GLN A 43 -15.66 -26.64 -6.63
N LEU A 44 -16.84 -26.03 -6.49
CA LEU A 44 -16.98 -24.56 -6.45
C LEU A 44 -16.34 -23.98 -5.18
N GLU A 45 -16.52 -24.64 -4.03
CA GLU A 45 -15.91 -24.25 -2.75
C GLU A 45 -14.38 -24.33 -2.83
N GLU A 46 -13.83 -25.45 -3.32
CA GLU A 46 -12.38 -25.60 -3.53
C GLU A 46 -11.81 -24.53 -4.49
N LEU A 47 -12.55 -24.22 -5.57
CA LEU A 47 -12.14 -23.21 -6.54
C LEU A 47 -12.14 -21.81 -5.92
N ALA A 48 -13.20 -21.46 -5.18
CA ALA A 48 -13.33 -20.19 -4.49
C ALA A 48 -12.21 -20.01 -3.44
N GLU A 49 -11.93 -21.03 -2.63
CA GLU A 49 -10.86 -21.00 -1.63
C GLU A 49 -9.49 -20.77 -2.28
N ARG A 50 -9.17 -21.50 -3.35
CA ARG A 50 -7.90 -21.35 -4.09
C ARG A 50 -7.73 -19.97 -4.70
N ARG A 51 -8.83 -19.32 -5.08
CA ARG A 51 -8.83 -17.97 -5.69
C ARG A 51 -8.99 -16.85 -4.66
N SER A 52 -9.35 -17.20 -3.43
CA SER A 52 -9.79 -16.24 -2.41
C SER A 52 -10.97 -15.39 -2.91
N ASP A 53 -11.88 -16.03 -3.66
CA ASP A 53 -13.12 -15.42 -4.16
C ASP A 53 -14.27 -15.66 -3.16
N ASP A 54 -15.18 -14.69 -3.06
CA ASP A 54 -16.43 -14.87 -2.31
C ASP A 54 -17.40 -15.76 -3.11
N LEU A 55 -18.03 -16.73 -2.43
CA LEU A 55 -19.08 -17.58 -3.01
C LEU A 55 -20.45 -17.15 -2.47
N CYS A 56 -21.36 -16.77 -3.38
CA CYS A 56 -22.72 -16.35 -3.03
C CYS A 56 -23.75 -17.34 -3.61
N ASP A 57 -24.63 -17.85 -2.75
CA ASP A 57 -25.83 -18.56 -3.19
C ASP A 57 -26.87 -17.53 -3.66
N ILE A 58 -27.12 -17.52 -4.96
CA ILE A 58 -28.08 -16.63 -5.62
C ILE A 58 -29.46 -17.28 -5.80
N GLY A 59 -29.70 -18.43 -5.17
CA GLY A 59 -30.95 -19.16 -5.23
C GLY A 59 -31.04 -20.10 -6.44
N SER A 60 -32.23 -20.66 -6.61
CA SER A 60 -32.51 -21.63 -7.68
C SER A 60 -33.15 -20.94 -8.89
N THR A 61 -32.70 -21.34 -10.08
CA THR A 61 -33.24 -20.89 -11.36
C THR A 61 -33.55 -22.09 -12.25
N SER A 62 -34.22 -21.88 -13.37
CA SER A 62 -34.56 -22.95 -14.31
C SER A 62 -33.37 -23.37 -15.18
N SER A 63 -33.56 -24.44 -15.95
CA SER A 63 -32.61 -24.89 -16.97
C SER A 63 -32.67 -24.06 -18.25
N GLU A 64 -33.48 -22.99 -18.32
CA GLU A 64 -33.53 -22.09 -19.47
C GLU A 64 -32.42 -21.04 -19.39
N GLU A 65 -31.57 -20.98 -20.42
CA GLU A 65 -30.39 -20.10 -20.45
C GLU A 65 -30.75 -18.62 -20.27
N VAL A 66 -31.86 -18.18 -20.87
CA VAL A 66 -32.34 -16.80 -20.77
C VAL A 66 -32.71 -16.45 -19.32
N GLU A 67 -33.36 -17.36 -18.60
CA GLU A 67 -33.74 -17.14 -17.20
C GLU A 67 -32.52 -17.15 -16.28
N ARG A 68 -31.54 -18.03 -16.53
CA ARG A 68 -30.26 -18.01 -15.80
C ARG A 68 -29.50 -16.70 -16.02
N MET A 69 -29.49 -16.19 -17.24
CA MET A 69 -28.84 -14.93 -17.60
C MET A 69 -29.47 -13.73 -16.90
N GLN A 70 -30.81 -13.69 -16.89
CA GLN A 70 -31.57 -12.67 -16.18
C GLN A 70 -31.30 -12.74 -14.68
N MET A 71 -31.29 -13.94 -14.09
CA MET A 71 -31.00 -14.15 -12.68
C MET A 71 -29.58 -13.67 -12.33
N ALA A 72 -28.57 -14.06 -13.09
CA ALA A 72 -27.18 -13.64 -12.89
C ALA A 72 -27.03 -12.11 -12.96
N THR A 73 -27.73 -11.46 -13.90
CA THR A 73 -27.76 -10.00 -14.03
C THR A 73 -28.40 -9.33 -12.81
N MET A 74 -29.58 -9.80 -12.39
CA MET A 74 -30.29 -9.26 -11.22
C MET A 74 -29.47 -9.39 -9.94
N CYS A 75 -28.88 -10.57 -9.70
CA CYS A 75 -28.11 -10.83 -8.49
C CYS A 75 -26.79 -10.02 -8.47
N SER A 76 -26.15 -9.83 -9.63
CA SER A 76 -24.96 -8.98 -9.74
C SER A 76 -25.29 -7.52 -9.40
N GLN A 77 -26.45 -7.02 -9.81
CA GLN A 77 -26.92 -5.68 -9.46
C GLN A 77 -27.24 -5.56 -7.97
N GLU A 78 -27.90 -6.56 -7.40
CA GLU A 78 -28.24 -6.59 -5.97
C GLU A 78 -26.97 -6.61 -5.10
N TYR A 79 -26.00 -7.46 -5.44
CA TYR A 79 -24.71 -7.51 -4.76
C TYR A 79 -23.97 -6.17 -4.85
N ALA A 80 -23.92 -5.55 -6.04
CA ALA A 80 -23.31 -4.25 -6.22
C ALA A 80 -23.95 -3.16 -5.33
N GLN A 81 -25.28 -3.19 -5.18
CA GLN A 81 -26.00 -2.27 -4.29
C GLN A 81 -25.69 -2.52 -2.82
N LEU A 82 -25.63 -3.78 -2.39
CA LEU A 82 -25.26 -4.15 -1.02
C LEU A 82 -23.84 -3.68 -0.68
N TYR A 83 -22.91 -3.88 -1.60
CA TYR A 83 -21.53 -3.42 -1.46
C TYR A 83 -21.43 -1.89 -1.41
N ALA A 84 -22.14 -1.17 -2.30
CA ALA A 84 -22.20 0.29 -2.29
C ALA A 84 -22.73 0.83 -0.95
N ASN A 85 -23.79 0.21 -0.42
CA ASN A 85 -24.36 0.54 0.88
C ASN A 85 -23.36 0.28 2.02
N TYR A 86 -22.70 -0.89 2.00
CA TYR A 86 -21.70 -1.25 3.00
C TYR A 86 -20.55 -0.25 3.02
N ILE A 87 -19.96 0.08 1.87
CA ILE A 87 -18.86 1.05 1.81
C ILE A 87 -19.30 2.45 2.24
N SER A 88 -20.51 2.87 1.86
CA SER A 88 -21.04 4.17 2.27
C SER A 88 -21.22 4.27 3.79
N GLN A 89 -21.55 3.16 4.45
CA GLN A 89 -21.68 3.08 5.91
C GLN A 89 -20.33 2.85 6.62
N ALA A 90 -19.43 2.06 6.04
CA ALA A 90 -18.09 1.78 6.55
C ALA A 90 -17.17 3.00 6.45
N ALA A 91 -17.41 3.90 5.47
CA ALA A 91 -16.73 5.18 5.36
C ALA A 91 -17.23 6.23 6.37
N GLN A 92 -18.31 5.97 7.10
CA GLN A 92 -18.69 6.81 8.24
C GLN A 92 -17.92 6.35 9.48
N PRO A 93 -17.23 7.25 10.20
CA PRO A 93 -16.63 6.92 11.48
C PRO A 93 -17.75 6.53 12.46
N THR A 94 -17.95 5.23 12.66
CA THR A 94 -18.86 4.72 13.68
C THR A 94 -18.24 4.98 15.05
N ARG A 95 -18.53 6.15 15.61
CA ARG A 95 -18.31 6.43 17.04
C ARG A 95 -19.31 5.59 17.84
N LYS A 96 -18.97 4.34 18.14
CA LYS A 96 -19.71 3.53 19.12
C LYS A 96 -19.18 3.85 20.53
N PRO A 97 -20.05 4.13 21.53
CA PRO A 97 -19.65 4.20 22.92
C PRO A 97 -19.22 2.81 23.39
N ALA A 98 -18.07 2.75 24.07
CA ALA A 98 -17.49 1.55 24.62
C ALA A 98 -18.36 0.99 25.76
N GLU A 99 -18.55 -0.33 25.78
CA GLU A 99 -18.79 -1.10 27.01
C GLU A 99 -18.48 -2.59 26.76
N ALA A 100 -17.20 -2.94 26.92
CA ALA A 100 -16.75 -4.24 27.42
C ALA A 100 -15.25 -4.14 27.69
N ALA A 101 -14.87 -4.28 28.96
CA ALA A 101 -13.49 -4.26 29.40
C ALA A 101 -12.72 -5.47 28.83
N ILE A 102 -11.62 -5.19 28.13
CA ILE A 102 -10.58 -6.15 27.74
C ILE A 102 -9.24 -5.46 28.08
N PRO A 103 -8.26 -6.15 28.70
CA PRO A 103 -7.08 -5.50 29.27
C PRO A 103 -6.22 -4.88 28.15
N GLU A 104 -5.59 -3.75 28.47
CA GLU A 104 -4.68 -2.95 27.64
C GLU A 104 -3.90 -3.78 26.60
N ALA A 105 -4.45 -3.89 25.40
CA ALA A 105 -3.67 -4.11 24.20
C ALA A 105 -3.29 -2.72 23.69
N THR A 106 -1.98 -2.51 23.56
CA THR A 106 -1.29 -1.38 22.94
C THR A 106 -2.15 -0.76 21.84
N PRO A 107 -2.31 0.58 21.78
CA PRO A 107 -3.10 1.19 20.73
C PRO A 107 -2.45 0.81 19.40
N ALA A 108 -3.10 -0.10 18.66
CA ALA A 108 -2.89 -0.24 17.24
C ALA A 108 -3.34 1.11 16.66
N GLY A 109 -2.36 2.01 16.50
CA GLY A 109 -2.56 3.27 15.84
C GLY A 109 -3.26 3.00 14.52
N GLU A 110 -4.22 3.86 14.21
CA GLU A 110 -4.83 3.97 12.88
C GLU A 110 -3.80 3.56 11.83
N LEU A 111 -4.05 2.44 11.13
CA LEU A 111 -3.17 1.92 10.10
C LEU A 111 -2.87 3.06 9.13
N ASP A 112 -1.66 3.63 9.21
CA ASP A 112 -1.27 4.76 8.38
C ASP A 112 -1.20 4.27 6.95
N ALA A 113 -2.16 4.68 6.11
CA ALA A 113 -2.24 4.27 4.72
C ALA A 113 -0.95 4.60 3.95
N GLU A 114 -0.24 5.66 4.35
CA GLU A 114 1.07 5.99 3.81
C GLU A 114 2.10 4.91 4.19
N GLU A 115 2.12 4.45 5.44
CA GLU A 115 3.02 3.40 5.91
C GLU A 115 2.78 2.07 5.18
N LEU A 116 1.51 1.69 4.95
CA LEU A 116 1.17 0.50 4.15
C LEU A 116 1.68 0.62 2.70
N LEU A 117 1.55 1.78 2.07
CA LEU A 117 2.10 2.01 0.74
C LEU A 117 3.63 1.92 0.74
N LEU A 118 4.29 2.50 1.74
CA LEU A 118 5.75 2.42 1.88
C LEU A 118 6.25 0.98 2.04
N GLN A 119 5.47 0.09 2.66
CA GLN A 119 5.82 -1.32 2.80
C GLN A 119 5.89 -2.06 1.46
N THR A 120 5.04 -1.67 0.49
CA THR A 120 5.00 -2.28 -0.86
C THR A 120 6.20 -1.90 -1.75
N LEU A 121 6.96 -0.88 -1.37
CA LEU A 121 8.15 -0.47 -2.12
C LEU A 121 9.26 -1.52 -2.02
N SER A 122 9.96 -1.75 -3.13
CA SER A 122 11.20 -2.53 -3.16
C SER A 122 12.30 -1.87 -2.30
N GLU A 123 13.29 -2.66 -1.86
CA GLU A 123 14.44 -2.13 -1.10
C GLU A 123 15.15 -0.99 -1.86
N ARG A 124 15.29 -1.10 -3.19
CA ARG A 124 15.85 -0.04 -4.03
C ARG A 124 15.03 1.25 -3.98
N GLN A 125 13.71 1.15 -4.10
CA GLN A 125 12.82 2.32 -4.05
C GLN A 125 12.86 2.98 -2.67
N LYS A 126 12.83 2.19 -1.59
CA LYS A 126 12.95 2.71 -0.22
C LYS A 126 14.28 3.47 -0.03
N LEU A 127 15.40 2.89 -0.49
CA LEU A 127 16.71 3.56 -0.43
C LEU A 127 16.79 4.81 -1.30
N ALA A 128 16.14 4.83 -2.47
CA ALA A 128 16.05 6.01 -3.33
C ALA A 128 15.28 7.15 -2.65
N GLU A 129 14.13 6.85 -2.02
CA GLU A 129 13.36 7.85 -1.28
C GLU A 129 14.10 8.36 -0.05
N VAL A 130 14.76 7.47 0.71
CA VAL A 130 15.64 7.89 1.81
C VAL A 130 16.75 8.81 1.29
N GLY A 131 17.39 8.49 0.17
CA GLY A 131 18.43 9.34 -0.44
C GLY A 131 17.93 10.75 -0.80
N LYS A 132 16.73 10.86 -1.40
CA LYS A 132 16.11 12.17 -1.70
C LYS A 132 15.86 12.97 -0.43
N LEU A 133 15.28 12.34 0.60
CA LEU A 133 14.99 13.00 1.86
C LEU A 133 16.25 13.40 2.61
N VAL A 134 17.33 12.61 2.55
CA VAL A 134 18.64 13.01 3.08
C VAL A 134 19.11 14.30 2.39
N GLY A 135 19.04 14.38 1.06
CA GLY A 135 19.35 15.60 0.33
C GLY A 135 18.50 16.80 0.75
N MET A 136 17.20 16.59 0.94
CA MET A 136 16.28 17.62 1.45
C MET A 136 16.64 18.08 2.86
N ALA A 137 17.03 17.16 3.75
CA ALA A 137 17.47 17.50 5.11
C ALA A 137 18.75 18.35 5.08
N ARG A 138 19.70 18.03 4.18
CA ARG A 138 20.91 18.85 3.97
C ARG A 138 20.57 20.25 3.49
N TYR A 139 19.70 20.35 2.49
CA TYR A 139 19.22 21.63 1.98
C TYR A 139 18.54 22.47 3.07
N ALA A 140 17.69 21.85 3.90
CA ALA A 140 17.02 22.52 5.01
C ALA A 140 18.01 23.03 6.07
N LEU A 141 19.07 22.26 6.37
CA LEU A 141 20.15 22.67 7.28
C LEU A 141 20.92 23.88 6.75
N GLU A 142 21.28 23.88 5.47
CA GLU A 142 21.98 24.99 4.80
C GLU A 142 21.11 26.25 4.77
N GLY A 143 19.81 26.10 4.51
CA GLY A 143 18.83 27.18 4.51
C GLY A 143 18.33 27.60 5.90
N GLN A 144 18.78 26.94 6.97
CA GLN A 144 18.30 27.13 8.35
C GLN A 144 16.76 26.96 8.51
N ASP A 145 16.12 26.20 7.62
CA ASP A 145 14.69 25.93 7.66
C ASP A 145 14.39 24.78 8.63
N LYS A 146 14.14 25.15 9.89
CA LYS A 146 13.85 24.20 10.97
C LYS A 146 12.54 23.44 10.76
N ALA A 147 11.54 24.05 10.11
CA ALA A 147 10.25 23.42 9.89
C ALA A 147 10.37 22.31 8.84
N LEU A 148 11.02 22.62 7.71
CA LEU A 148 11.33 21.64 6.68
C LEU A 148 12.23 20.52 7.21
N LEU A 149 13.23 20.85 8.03
CA LEU A 149 14.12 19.85 8.62
C LEU A 149 13.35 18.87 9.52
N GLN A 150 12.47 19.37 10.39
CA GLN A 150 11.67 18.53 11.29
C GLN A 150 10.71 17.62 10.53
N ASP A 151 10.04 18.13 9.50
CA ASP A 151 9.15 17.32 8.67
C ASP A 151 9.93 16.24 7.90
N THR A 152 11.05 16.64 7.29
CA THR A 152 11.93 15.72 6.56
C THR A 152 12.49 14.64 7.48
N GLN A 153 12.92 14.99 8.70
CA GLN A 153 13.41 14.03 9.69
C GLN A 153 12.36 12.95 9.99
N ARG A 154 11.10 13.34 10.25
CA ARG A 154 10.02 12.38 10.54
C ARG A 154 9.79 11.41 9.38
N ARG A 155 9.87 11.91 8.13
CA ARG A 155 9.72 11.08 6.92
C ARG A 155 10.88 10.10 6.76
N ILE A 156 12.14 10.53 6.95
CA ILE A 156 13.30 9.64 6.91
C ILE A 156 13.17 8.57 8.01
N GLU A 157 12.78 8.95 9.23
CA GLU A 157 12.60 8.00 10.34
C GLU A 157 11.56 6.93 10.04
N ARG A 158 10.41 7.29 9.45
CA ARG A 158 9.37 6.33 9.03
C ARG A 158 9.92 5.34 8.01
N LEU A 159 10.53 5.83 6.93
CA LEU A 159 11.12 4.99 5.89
C LEU A 159 12.27 4.11 6.40
N ALA A 160 13.14 4.67 7.24
CA ALA A 160 14.32 3.99 7.77
C ALA A 160 13.94 2.81 8.68
N ARG A 161 12.78 2.86 9.36
CA ARG A 161 12.25 1.74 10.15
C ARG A 161 11.80 0.55 9.30
N LEU A 162 11.45 0.79 8.04
CA LEU A 162 11.02 -0.24 7.09
C LEU A 162 12.18 -0.87 6.32
N LEU A 163 13.41 -0.38 6.50
CA LEU A 163 14.61 -0.93 5.89
C LEU A 163 15.18 -2.08 6.75
N PRO A 164 15.70 -3.14 6.12
CA PRO A 164 16.48 -4.16 6.82
C PRO A 164 17.66 -3.58 7.63
N ASP A 165 17.93 -4.16 8.80
CA ASP A 165 18.99 -3.72 9.71
C ASP A 165 20.37 -3.61 9.06
N LYS A 166 20.65 -4.44 8.05
CA LYS A 166 21.91 -4.41 7.28
C LYS A 166 22.21 -3.02 6.69
N TYR A 167 21.19 -2.21 6.43
CA TYR A 167 21.31 -0.85 5.89
C TYR A 167 21.57 0.23 6.94
N ARG A 168 21.47 -0.07 8.24
CA ARG A 168 21.72 0.87 9.34
C ARG A 168 20.89 2.17 9.23
N GLY A 169 19.59 2.05 8.95
CA GLY A 169 18.69 3.19 8.73
C GLY A 169 18.73 4.26 9.83
N SER A 170 18.87 3.87 11.10
CA SER A 170 18.98 4.80 12.23
C SER A 170 20.24 5.68 12.17
N GLU A 171 21.35 5.15 11.66
CA GLU A 171 22.60 5.90 11.51
C GLU A 171 22.52 6.87 10.31
N ILE A 172 21.80 6.49 9.25
CA ILE A 172 21.47 7.39 8.12
C ILE A 172 20.69 8.61 8.64
N VAL A 173 19.62 8.38 9.41
CA VAL A 173 18.80 9.47 10.00
C VAL A 173 19.68 10.42 10.81
N LYS A 174 20.46 9.89 11.77
CA LYS A 174 21.32 10.70 12.64
C LYS A 174 22.32 11.54 11.86
N ALA A 175 22.94 10.96 10.83
CA ALA A 175 23.90 11.66 10.00
C ALA A 175 23.24 12.75 9.14
N ALA A 176 22.08 12.44 8.56
CA ALA A 176 21.34 13.36 7.69
C ALA A 176 20.95 14.67 8.38
N ILE A 177 20.51 14.59 9.64
CA ILE A 177 20.07 15.76 10.43
C ILE A 177 21.21 16.47 11.18
N SER A 178 22.44 15.94 11.12
CA SER A 178 23.59 16.55 11.79
C SER A 178 24.00 17.83 11.06
N PRO A 179 24.09 19.00 11.73
CA PRO A 179 24.41 20.28 11.08
C PRO A 179 25.86 20.38 10.61
N THR A 180 26.71 19.39 10.89
CA THR A 180 28.14 19.42 10.61
C THR A 180 28.45 18.89 9.21
N GLU A 181 29.57 19.32 8.63
CA GLU A 181 30.12 18.72 7.39
C GLU A 181 30.43 17.23 7.57
N ARG A 182 30.92 16.87 8.76
CA ARG A 182 31.13 15.48 9.18
C ARG A 182 29.82 14.66 9.09
N GLY A 183 28.71 15.24 9.52
CA GLY A 183 27.37 14.66 9.37
C GLY A 183 26.98 14.43 7.91
N ALA A 184 27.22 15.41 7.05
CA ALA A 184 26.97 15.31 5.61
C ALA A 184 27.74 14.12 5.01
N LYS A 185 29.04 14.03 5.30
CA LYS A 185 29.91 12.99 4.78
C LYS A 185 29.55 11.60 5.31
N LEU A 186 29.15 11.51 6.58
CA LEU A 186 28.62 10.26 7.14
C LEU A 186 27.33 9.82 6.45
N ALA A 187 26.41 10.74 6.15
CA ALA A 187 25.16 10.41 5.47
C ALA A 187 25.41 9.86 4.06
N GLU A 188 26.32 10.49 3.32
CA GLU A 188 26.78 10.01 2.00
C GLU A 188 27.39 8.61 2.08
N LEU A 189 28.31 8.37 3.02
CA LEU A 189 28.96 7.07 3.18
C LEU A 189 27.96 5.97 3.57
N TYR A 190 27.00 6.26 4.45
CA TYR A 190 25.97 5.27 4.80
C TYR A 190 25.04 4.94 3.64
N LEU A 191 24.64 5.92 2.83
CA LEU A 191 23.86 5.69 1.63
C LEU A 191 24.66 4.89 0.59
N SER A 192 25.91 5.28 0.34
CA SER A 192 26.81 4.56 -0.58
C SER A 192 26.97 3.09 -0.16
N ARG A 193 27.24 2.85 1.13
CA ARG A 193 27.29 1.50 1.71
C ARG A 193 25.98 0.73 1.49
N ALA A 194 24.83 1.38 1.67
CA ALA A 194 23.54 0.74 1.49
C ALA A 194 23.29 0.33 0.03
N TYR A 195 23.68 1.16 -0.94
CA TYR A 195 23.64 0.78 -2.36
C TYR A 195 24.60 -0.36 -2.68
N LYS A 196 25.85 -0.32 -2.19
CA LYS A 196 26.80 -1.44 -2.40
C LYS A 196 26.28 -2.76 -1.83
N LEU A 197 25.58 -2.74 -0.70
CA LEU A 197 24.92 -3.92 -0.14
C LEU A 197 23.73 -4.41 -0.97
N LEU A 198 22.95 -3.48 -1.54
CA LEU A 198 21.80 -3.78 -2.39
C LEU A 198 22.24 -4.37 -3.74
N ASP A 199 23.34 -3.85 -4.29
CA ASP A 199 23.91 -4.25 -5.58
C ASP A 199 24.87 -5.45 -5.46
N GLU A 200 25.05 -6.00 -4.25
CA GLU A 200 25.95 -7.12 -3.94
C GLU A 200 27.44 -6.84 -4.26
N GLU A 201 27.84 -5.57 -4.29
CA GLU A 201 29.20 -5.10 -4.56
C GLU A 201 30.07 -5.07 -3.29
N TYR A 202 30.25 -6.23 -2.66
CA TYR A 202 30.88 -6.34 -1.34
C TYR A 202 32.35 -5.89 -1.28
N ALA A 203 33.06 -5.89 -2.41
CA ALA A 203 34.49 -5.56 -2.48
C ALA A 203 34.80 -4.10 -2.07
N GLU A 204 33.85 -3.17 -2.27
CA GLU A 204 34.05 -1.75 -1.97
C GLU A 204 33.69 -1.38 -0.52
N ILE A 205 32.89 -2.22 0.16
CA ILE A 205 32.37 -1.95 1.50
C ILE A 205 33.47 -1.74 2.56
N PRO A 206 34.58 -2.50 2.60
CA PRO A 206 35.62 -2.29 3.60
C PRO A 206 36.21 -0.88 3.59
N GLY A 207 36.41 -0.28 2.40
CA GLY A 207 36.89 1.10 2.28
C GLY A 207 35.89 2.11 2.86
N ILE A 208 34.60 1.91 2.57
CA ILE A 208 33.53 2.75 3.09
C ILE A 208 33.41 2.63 4.63
N GLU A 209 33.50 1.42 5.17
CA GLU A 209 33.44 1.17 6.63
C GLU A 209 34.63 1.78 7.37
N ASN A 210 35.82 1.75 6.78
CA ASN A 210 37.00 2.41 7.36
C ASN A 210 36.81 3.94 7.38
N ALA A 211 36.34 4.54 6.28
CA ALA A 211 36.05 5.97 6.22
C ALA A 211 34.96 6.39 7.23
N ILE A 212 33.92 5.57 7.43
CA ILE A 212 32.91 5.80 8.46
C ILE A 212 33.54 5.79 9.86
N ARG A 213 34.47 4.88 10.13
CA ARG A 213 35.14 4.75 11.43
C ARG A 213 36.03 5.96 11.73
N GLU A 214 36.85 6.38 10.77
CA GLU A 214 37.70 7.57 10.90
C GLU A 214 36.86 8.83 11.14
N LEU A 215 35.70 8.93 10.49
CA LEU A 215 34.73 10.00 10.73
C LEU A 215 33.87 9.80 11.99
N LYS A 216 34.09 8.76 12.80
CA LYS A 216 33.44 8.55 14.11
C LYS A 216 34.37 8.79 15.29
N GLU A 217 35.68 8.76 15.06
CA GLU A 217 36.72 9.18 16.01
C GLU A 217 36.85 10.71 16.11
#